data_AF-A0A7Y9MZC4-F1
#
_entry.id   AF-A0A7Y9MZC4-F1
#
_cell.length_a   1.000
_cell.length_b   1.000
_cell.length_c   1.000
_cell.angle_alpha   90.00
_cell.angle_beta   90.00
_cell.angle_gamma   90.00
#
_symmetry.space_group_name_H-M   'P 1'
#
loop_
_entity.id
_entity.type
_entity.pdbx_description
1 polymer ?
#
loop_
_entity_poly.entity_id
_entity_poly.type
_entity_poly.pdbx_seq_one_letter_code
_entity_poly.pdbx_strand_id
1 'polypeptide(L)'
;MSSLAGRIAAGAVLAATVGVLAGCAPSIGTLMRDSLADSVEDAQDVLWEDRDQMIEDPEATVAGLDFIVDARGGADTGSHLYTLLAVEEAGDGVALTLAVEGGAETGGGLWYQQSTAVTCVDFVFPEAAAEIRTEGAACGDAVDAASYDEVVPFSDLQVRETVTAADHPPPICQCHSGGDCDCPGG
;
A
#
# COMPACT_ATOMS: atom_id res chain seq x y z
N MET A 1 -82.52 0.31 0.56
CA MET A 1 -82.01 1.67 0.32
C MET A 1 -80.73 1.82 1.13
N SER A 2 -79.60 2.05 0.46
CA SER A 2 -78.33 2.63 0.97
C SER A 2 -77.58 1.85 2.08
N SER A 3 -76.24 1.76 2.16
CA SER A 3 -75.12 2.23 1.35
C SER A 3 -73.84 1.56 1.89
N LEU A 4 -72.87 1.36 0.98
CA LEU A 4 -71.42 1.15 1.10
C LEU A 4 -70.70 1.27 2.45
N ALA A 5 -69.76 0.34 2.68
CA ALA A 5 -68.31 0.52 2.96
C ALA A 5 -67.83 -0.66 3.84
N GLY A 6 -66.94 -1.57 3.43
CA GLY A 6 -65.77 -1.43 2.57
C GLY A 6 -64.53 -1.20 3.45
N ARG A 7 -63.76 -2.27 3.71
CA ARG A 7 -62.29 -2.24 3.89
C ARG A 7 -61.72 -3.64 4.18
N ILE A 8 -61.32 -4.31 3.12
CA ILE A 8 -60.35 -5.41 3.15
C ILE A 8 -59.03 -4.77 3.58
N ALA A 9 -58.54 -5.14 4.76
CA ALA A 9 -57.18 -4.81 5.19
C ALA A 9 -56.22 -5.64 4.35
N ALA A 10 -55.88 -5.13 3.17
CA ALA A 10 -54.75 -5.60 2.39
C ALA A 10 -53.49 -5.26 3.19
N GLY A 11 -52.92 -6.28 3.84
CA GLY A 11 -51.59 -6.19 4.42
C GLY A 11 -50.60 -5.92 3.30
N ALA A 12 -50.20 -4.67 3.15
CA ALA A 12 -49.09 -4.29 2.32
C ALA A 12 -47.83 -4.90 2.94
N VAL A 13 -47.39 -6.02 2.38
CA VAL A 13 -46.02 -6.47 2.53
C VAL A 13 -45.17 -5.33 1.97
N LEU A 14 -44.58 -4.54 2.85
CA LEU A 14 -43.46 -3.67 2.54
C LEU A 14 -42.34 -4.59 2.05
N ALA A 15 -42.37 -4.89 0.75
CA ALA A 15 -41.18 -5.26 0.02
C ALA A 15 -40.27 -4.04 0.13
N ALA A 16 -39.42 -4.04 1.16
CA ALA A 16 -38.21 -3.26 1.16
C ALA A 16 -37.40 -3.79 -0.03
N THR A 17 -37.68 -3.27 -1.21
CA THR A 17 -36.72 -3.26 -2.30
C THR A 17 -35.54 -2.50 -1.74
N VAL A 18 -34.57 -3.25 -1.22
CA VAL A 18 -33.22 -2.78 -1.01
C VAL A 18 -32.84 -2.14 -2.34
N GLY A 19 -32.90 -0.81 -2.38
CA GLY A 19 -32.33 -0.05 -3.46
C GLY A 19 -30.85 -0.32 -3.39
N VAL A 20 -30.43 -1.40 -4.05
CA VAL A 20 -29.07 -1.57 -4.51
C VAL A 20 -28.88 -0.42 -5.48
N LEU A 21 -28.46 0.72 -4.93
CA LEU A 21 -27.72 1.69 -5.71
C LEU A 21 -26.59 0.86 -6.32
N ALA A 22 -26.73 0.53 -7.59
CA ALA A 22 -25.70 -0.07 -8.40
C ALA A 22 -24.59 0.96 -8.63
N GLY A 23 -24.00 1.45 -7.55
CA GLY A 23 -22.59 1.80 -7.56
C GLY A 23 -21.87 0.48 -7.68
N CYS A 24 -20.98 0.35 -8.67
CA CYS A 24 -20.06 -0.77 -8.72
C CYS A 24 -19.20 -0.67 -7.45
N ALA A 25 -19.61 -1.36 -6.38
CA ALA A 25 -18.75 -1.49 -5.22
C ALA A 25 -17.48 -2.21 -5.71
N PRO A 26 -16.28 -1.64 -5.45
CA PRO A 26 -15.04 -2.29 -5.86
C PRO A 26 -14.99 -3.69 -5.28
N SER A 27 -14.48 -4.63 -6.08
CA SER A 27 -14.30 -6.01 -5.60
C SER A 27 -13.27 -6.03 -4.48
N ILE A 28 -13.35 -7.01 -3.57
CA ILE A 28 -12.35 -7.16 -2.50
C ILE A 28 -10.92 -7.30 -3.07
N GLY A 29 -10.78 -7.98 -4.22
CA GLY A 29 -9.49 -8.09 -4.91
C GLY A 29 -9.00 -6.78 -5.53
N THR A 30 -9.88 -5.82 -5.83
CA THR A 30 -9.48 -4.45 -6.22
C THR A 30 -8.96 -3.71 -4.99
N LEU A 31 -9.73 -3.71 -3.90
CA LEU A 31 -9.34 -3.05 -2.64
C LEU A 31 -8.02 -3.60 -2.08
N MET A 32 -7.78 -4.91 -2.21
CA MET A 32 -6.55 -5.56 -1.79
C MET A 32 -5.35 -5.10 -2.64
N ARG A 33 -5.51 -5.00 -3.96
CA ARG A 33 -4.46 -4.49 -4.85
C ARG A 33 -4.19 -2.99 -4.63
N ASP A 34 -5.24 -2.22 -4.36
CA ASP A 34 -5.11 -0.80 -4.00
C ASP A 34 -4.32 -0.67 -2.68
N SER A 35 -4.66 -1.46 -1.64
CA SER A 35 -3.90 -1.50 -0.39
C SER A 35 -2.44 -1.92 -0.58
N LEU A 36 -2.16 -2.85 -1.49
CA LEU A 36 -0.81 -3.29 -1.81
C LEU A 36 -0.02 -2.18 -2.53
N ALA A 37 -0.66 -1.49 -3.47
CA ALA A 37 -0.09 -0.36 -4.16
C ALA A 37 0.23 0.79 -3.20
N ASP A 38 -0.74 1.16 -2.34
CA ASP A 38 -0.56 2.18 -1.30
C ASP A 38 0.62 1.83 -0.38
N SER A 39 0.77 0.56 0.00
CA SER A 39 1.88 0.13 0.86
C SER A 39 3.25 0.24 0.14
N VAL A 40 3.32 -0.09 -1.15
CA VAL A 40 4.57 0.11 -1.91
C VAL A 40 4.88 1.61 -2.05
N GLU A 41 3.87 2.46 -2.29
CA GLU A 41 4.06 3.91 -2.37
C GLU A 41 4.46 4.55 -1.03
N ASP A 42 3.89 4.08 0.08
CA ASP A 42 4.30 4.49 1.43
C ASP A 42 5.76 4.10 1.70
N ALA A 43 6.18 2.89 1.32
CA ALA A 43 7.57 2.47 1.44
C ALA A 43 8.51 3.34 0.57
N GLN A 44 8.09 3.69 -0.64
CA GLN A 44 8.83 4.62 -1.51
C GLN A 44 9.02 5.98 -0.85
N ASP A 45 7.97 6.52 -0.23
CA ASP A 45 8.01 7.83 0.42
C ASP A 45 8.97 7.84 1.62
N VAL A 46 8.92 6.80 2.45
CA VAL A 46 9.81 6.69 3.61
C VAL A 46 11.26 6.47 3.16
N LEU A 47 11.50 5.53 2.24
CA LEU A 47 12.85 5.23 1.74
C LEU A 47 13.49 6.40 0.99
N TRP A 48 12.67 7.31 0.44
CA TRP A 48 13.18 8.54 -0.18
C TRP A 48 13.90 9.45 0.81
N GLU A 49 13.40 9.56 2.04
CA GLU A 49 14.03 10.38 3.09
C GLU A 49 15.41 9.84 3.49
N ASP A 50 15.59 8.52 3.40
CA ASP A 50 16.83 7.80 3.76
C ASP A 50 17.69 7.41 2.54
N ARG A 51 17.38 7.92 1.33
CA ARG A 51 18.03 7.49 0.07
C ARG A 51 19.55 7.59 0.11
N ASP A 52 20.07 8.71 0.63
CA ASP A 52 21.51 8.95 0.65
C ASP A 52 22.19 8.05 1.69
N GLN A 53 21.57 7.85 2.85
CA GLN A 53 22.07 6.96 3.89
C GLN A 53 22.05 5.49 3.42
N MET A 54 21.03 5.10 2.63
CA MET A 54 20.93 3.76 2.06
C MET A 54 22.12 3.44 1.15
N ILE A 55 22.66 4.43 0.43
CA ILE A 55 23.84 4.25 -0.42
C ILE A 55 25.13 4.22 0.40
N GLU A 56 25.20 5.00 1.49
CA GLU A 56 26.40 5.08 2.33
C GLU A 56 26.58 3.87 3.26
N ASP A 57 25.50 3.43 3.93
CA ASP A 57 25.48 2.31 4.87
C ASP A 57 24.08 1.68 4.90
N PRO A 58 23.77 0.77 3.96
CA PRO A 58 22.43 0.21 3.82
C PRO A 58 22.01 -0.63 5.03
N GLU A 59 22.93 -1.40 5.62
CA GLU A 59 22.63 -2.25 6.78
C GLU A 59 22.30 -1.40 8.01
N ALA A 60 23.05 -0.34 8.28
CA ALA A 60 22.75 0.56 9.39
C ALA A 60 21.44 1.34 9.16
N THR A 61 21.22 1.78 7.92
CA THR A 61 19.98 2.49 7.53
C THR A 61 18.77 1.60 7.76
N VAL A 62 18.76 0.39 7.20
CA VAL A 62 17.66 -0.58 7.35
C VAL A 62 17.44 -0.97 8.80
N ALA A 63 18.50 -1.16 9.60
CA ALA A 63 18.37 -1.45 11.03
C ALA A 63 17.74 -0.29 11.83
N GLY A 64 17.79 0.94 11.30
CA GLY A 64 17.12 2.12 11.84
C GLY A 64 15.64 2.24 11.46
N LEU A 65 15.19 1.52 10.43
CA LEU A 65 13.81 1.52 9.94
C LEU A 65 12.96 0.54 10.75
N ASP A 66 12.21 1.05 11.72
CA ASP A 66 11.39 0.25 12.63
C ASP A 66 10.17 -0.42 11.97
N PHE A 67 9.79 0.03 10.78
CA PHE A 67 8.68 -0.51 10.01
C PHE A 67 9.05 -1.77 9.19
N ILE A 68 10.35 -2.04 9.00
CA ILE A 68 10.86 -3.19 8.26
C ILE A 68 11.25 -4.31 9.23
N VAL A 69 10.77 -5.53 8.97
CA VAL A 69 11.20 -6.71 9.73
C VAL A 69 12.22 -7.52 8.96
N ASP A 70 13.39 -7.75 9.57
CA ASP A 70 14.48 -8.52 8.96
C ASP A 70 14.24 -10.03 9.03
N ALA A 71 13.88 -10.64 7.89
CA ALA A 71 13.64 -12.07 7.76
C ALA A 71 14.86 -12.86 7.29
N ARG A 72 15.97 -12.20 6.92
CA ARG A 72 17.16 -12.85 6.33
C ARG A 72 17.80 -13.86 7.28
N GLY A 73 17.60 -13.69 8.59
CA GLY A 73 18.05 -14.61 9.64
C GLY A 73 17.11 -15.78 9.95
N GLY A 74 15.99 -15.93 9.24
CA GLY A 74 14.95 -16.92 9.56
C GLY A 74 14.15 -16.57 10.81
N ALA A 75 14.01 -15.26 11.10
CA ALA A 75 13.15 -14.78 12.17
C ALA A 75 11.68 -15.15 11.90
N ASP A 76 10.90 -15.32 12.97
CA ASP A 76 9.45 -15.52 12.86
C ASP A 76 8.84 -14.21 12.35
N THR A 77 8.44 -14.19 11.08
CA THR A 77 8.05 -12.97 10.34
C THR A 77 6.64 -12.48 10.65
N GLY A 78 5.97 -13.02 11.68
CA GLY A 78 4.66 -12.54 12.11
C GLY A 78 3.69 -12.31 10.94
N SER A 79 2.81 -11.31 11.06
CA SER A 79 2.24 -10.63 9.89
C SER A 79 2.79 -9.22 9.94
N HIS A 80 3.65 -8.89 8.98
CA HIS A 80 4.37 -7.62 8.95
C HIS A 80 4.19 -7.01 7.58
N LEU A 81 3.82 -5.73 7.55
CA LEU A 81 3.51 -5.04 6.31
C LEU A 81 4.73 -4.99 5.37
N TYR A 82 5.94 -4.90 5.93
CA TYR A 82 7.19 -4.86 5.18
C TYR A 82 8.21 -5.83 5.77
N THR A 83 8.62 -6.81 4.97
CA THR A 83 9.58 -7.84 5.36
C THR A 83 10.79 -7.78 4.45
N LEU A 84 11.98 -7.63 5.04
CA LEU A 84 13.24 -7.60 4.33
C LEU A 84 13.69 -8.99 3.93
N LEU A 85 13.91 -9.17 2.62
CA LEU A 85 14.37 -10.42 2.03
C LEU A 85 15.85 -10.38 1.64
N ALA A 86 16.34 -9.23 1.18
CA ALA A 86 17.73 -9.05 0.79
C ALA A 86 18.16 -7.59 0.83
N VAL A 87 19.45 -7.39 1.06
CA VAL A 87 20.17 -6.15 0.80
C VAL A 87 21.35 -6.54 -0.08
N GLU A 88 21.46 -5.95 -1.27
CA GLU A 88 22.51 -6.25 -2.23
C GLU A 88 23.25 -4.98 -2.62
N GLU A 89 24.55 -4.95 -2.35
CA GLU A 89 25.46 -3.94 -2.88
C GLU A 89 26.05 -4.48 -4.19
N ALA A 90 25.62 -3.92 -5.33
CA ALA A 90 26.04 -4.41 -6.65
C ALA A 90 26.33 -3.26 -7.61
N GLY A 91 27.59 -3.16 -8.03
CA GLY A 91 28.04 -2.13 -8.96
C GLY A 91 28.07 -0.75 -8.31
N ASP A 92 27.38 0.22 -8.92
CA ASP A 92 27.32 1.63 -8.50
C ASP A 92 26.01 1.95 -7.76
N GLY A 93 25.56 1.07 -6.86
CA GLY A 93 24.30 1.27 -6.12
C GLY A 93 23.94 0.13 -5.17
N VAL A 94 22.78 0.29 -4.53
CA VAL A 94 22.21 -0.64 -3.55
C VAL A 94 20.84 -1.10 -4.01
N ALA A 95 20.50 -2.38 -3.81
CA ALA A 95 19.15 -2.91 -3.98
C ALA A 95 18.63 -3.46 -2.65
N LEU A 96 17.41 -3.07 -2.29
CA LEU A 96 16.68 -3.52 -1.11
C LEU A 96 15.47 -4.34 -1.56
N THR A 97 15.47 -5.64 -1.31
CA THR A 97 14.34 -6.52 -1.66
C THR A 97 13.39 -6.63 -0.48
N LEU A 98 12.16 -6.13 -0.65
CA LEU A 98 11.10 -6.25 0.34
C LEU A 98 9.96 -7.13 -0.17
N ALA A 99 9.41 -7.95 0.72
CA ALA A 99 8.05 -8.44 0.61
C ALA A 99 7.11 -7.44 1.28
N VAL A 100 6.14 -6.96 0.52
CA VAL A 100 5.14 -6.00 0.97
C VAL A 100 3.81 -6.73 1.04
N GLU A 101 3.20 -6.77 2.23
CA GLU A 101 1.88 -7.34 2.44
C GLU A 101 0.80 -6.26 2.18
N GLY A 102 -0.40 -6.69 1.81
CA GLY A 102 -1.54 -5.81 1.62
C GLY A 102 -2.82 -6.57 1.89
N GLY A 103 -3.85 -5.89 2.37
CA GLY A 103 -5.06 -6.56 2.81
C GLY A 103 -6.28 -5.69 2.69
N ALA A 104 -7.42 -6.32 2.43
CA ALA A 104 -8.69 -5.63 2.38
C ALA A 104 -9.76 -6.40 3.15
N GLU A 105 -10.66 -5.64 3.76
CA GLU A 105 -11.85 -6.14 4.42
C GLU A 105 -13.07 -5.45 3.83
N THR A 106 -14.14 -6.20 3.58
CA THR A 106 -15.39 -5.63 3.10
C THR A 106 -16.61 -6.36 3.65
N GLY A 107 -17.77 -5.69 3.55
CA GLY A 107 -19.04 -6.21 4.06
C GLY A 107 -19.23 -6.02 5.57
N GLY A 108 -19.98 -6.94 6.19
CA GLY A 108 -20.29 -6.92 7.61
C GLY A 108 -21.29 -8.02 8.00
N GLY A 109 -21.16 -8.56 9.22
CA GLY A 109 -21.99 -9.66 9.70
C GLY A 109 -21.79 -10.94 8.87
N LEU A 110 -22.86 -11.52 8.33
CA LEU A 110 -22.82 -12.76 7.54
C LEU A 110 -22.15 -12.62 6.16
N TRP A 111 -21.82 -11.39 5.74
CA TRP A 111 -21.24 -11.09 4.43
C TRP A 111 -19.82 -10.52 4.53
N TYR A 112 -19.20 -10.64 5.71
CA TYR A 112 -17.81 -10.23 5.92
C TYR A 112 -16.87 -11.06 5.05
N GLN A 113 -15.96 -10.38 4.39
CA GLN A 113 -14.89 -10.96 3.59
C GLN A 113 -13.59 -10.25 3.94
N GLN A 114 -12.51 -11.03 4.01
CA GLN A 114 -11.14 -10.58 4.16
C GLN A 114 -10.34 -11.22 3.02
N SER A 115 -9.37 -10.48 2.49
CA SER A 115 -8.42 -11.00 1.51
C SER A 115 -7.06 -10.40 1.79
N THR A 116 -6.00 -11.20 1.68
CA THR A 116 -4.61 -10.76 1.81
C THR A 116 -3.79 -11.10 0.58
N ALA A 117 -2.83 -10.23 0.27
CA ALA A 117 -1.87 -10.45 -0.80
C ALA A 117 -0.47 -10.00 -0.40
N VAL A 118 0.50 -10.46 -1.19
CA VAL A 118 1.88 -10.04 -1.09
C VAL A 118 2.42 -9.70 -2.48
N THR A 119 3.28 -8.69 -2.55
CA THR A 119 4.15 -8.41 -3.70
C THR A 119 5.59 -8.37 -3.21
N CYS A 120 6.54 -8.74 -4.07
CA CYS A 120 7.95 -8.59 -3.76
C CYS A 120 8.59 -7.63 -4.75
N VAL A 121 9.32 -6.68 -4.22
CA VAL A 121 9.85 -5.54 -4.97
C VAL A 121 11.29 -5.27 -4.58
N ASP A 122 12.09 -4.88 -5.57
CA ASP A 122 13.42 -4.35 -5.37
C ASP A 122 13.35 -2.82 -5.41
N PHE A 123 13.77 -2.17 -4.33
CA PHE A 123 14.07 -0.75 -4.31
C PHE A 123 15.55 -0.56 -4.62
N VAL A 124 15.84 -0.03 -5.80
CA VAL A 124 17.20 0.19 -6.28
C VAL A 124 17.55 1.66 -6.10
N PHE A 125 18.68 1.91 -5.44
CA PHE A 125 19.25 3.20 -5.11
C PHE A 125 20.54 3.40 -5.93
N PRO A 126 20.46 3.98 -7.15
CA PRO A 126 21.65 4.17 -7.99
C PRO A 126 22.50 5.31 -7.42
N GLU A 127 23.80 5.12 -7.21
CA GLU A 127 24.69 6.16 -6.68
C GLU A 127 24.75 7.38 -7.62
N ALA A 128 24.76 7.14 -8.93
CA ALA A 128 24.92 8.15 -9.97
C ALA A 128 23.69 9.07 -10.18
N ALA A 129 22.54 8.76 -9.60
CA ALA A 129 21.30 9.50 -9.80
C ALA A 129 20.49 9.62 -8.51
N ALA A 130 19.97 10.82 -8.23
CA ALA A 130 19.07 11.07 -7.10
C ALA A 130 17.66 10.56 -7.42
N GLU A 131 17.52 9.24 -7.46
CA GLU A 131 16.27 8.52 -7.72
C GLU A 131 16.24 7.20 -6.93
N ILE A 132 15.04 6.65 -6.76
CA ILE A 132 14.82 5.26 -6.35
C ILE A 132 14.06 4.59 -7.50
N ARG A 133 14.56 3.46 -8.00
CA ARG A 133 13.82 2.63 -8.96
C ARG A 133 13.13 1.50 -8.23
N THR A 134 11.93 1.14 -8.66
CA THR A 134 11.17 0.04 -8.07
C THR A 134 10.90 -0.98 -9.16
N GLU A 135 11.37 -2.20 -8.93
CA GLU A 135 11.28 -3.31 -9.87
C GLU A 135 10.61 -4.51 -9.22
N GLY A 136 9.96 -5.35 -10.01
CA GLY A 136 9.36 -6.58 -9.50
C GLY A 136 10.42 -7.63 -9.18
N ALA A 137 10.37 -8.18 -7.97
CA ALA A 137 11.28 -9.21 -7.50
C ALA A 137 10.56 -10.56 -7.29
N ALA A 138 11.32 -11.64 -7.23
CA ALA A 138 10.80 -12.93 -6.80
C ALA A 138 10.81 -13.01 -5.27
N CYS A 139 9.69 -13.36 -4.65
CA CYS A 139 9.59 -13.50 -3.20
C CYS A 139 10.49 -14.59 -2.58
N GLY A 140 10.98 -15.51 -3.40
CA GLY A 140 11.80 -16.64 -2.94
C GLY A 140 11.07 -17.53 -1.93
N ASP A 141 11.84 -18.29 -1.16
CA ASP A 141 11.32 -19.22 -0.15
C ASP A 141 11.14 -18.57 1.24
N ALA A 142 11.60 -17.33 1.42
CA ALA A 142 11.52 -16.60 2.68
C ALA A 142 10.10 -16.09 2.97
N VAL A 143 9.27 -15.96 1.93
CA VAL A 143 7.85 -15.63 2.03
C VAL A 143 7.04 -16.92 1.88
N ASP A 144 6.20 -17.24 2.86
CA ASP A 144 5.22 -18.31 2.73
C ASP A 144 4.08 -17.88 1.80
N ALA A 145 4.28 -17.99 0.49
CA ALA A 145 3.28 -17.62 -0.50
C ALA A 145 1.92 -18.33 -0.31
N ALA A 146 1.87 -19.46 0.40
CA ALA A 146 0.64 -20.19 0.68
C ALA A 146 -0.19 -19.59 1.84
N SER A 147 0.37 -18.65 2.61
CA SER A 147 -0.36 -17.94 3.67
C SER A 147 -1.21 -16.78 3.15
N TYR A 148 -1.04 -16.39 1.87
CA TYR A 148 -1.77 -15.32 1.21
C TYR A 148 -2.82 -15.85 0.25
N ASP A 149 -3.90 -15.09 0.05
CA ASP A 149 -4.90 -15.42 -0.97
C ASP A 149 -4.35 -15.19 -2.39
N GLU A 150 -3.41 -14.26 -2.55
CA GLU A 150 -2.79 -13.94 -3.83
C GLU A 150 -1.33 -13.46 -3.69
N VAL A 151 -0.45 -13.88 -4.62
CA VAL A 151 0.85 -13.24 -4.84
C VAL A 151 0.72 -12.37 -6.10
N VAL A 152 0.77 -11.05 -5.93
CA VAL A 152 0.51 -10.09 -7.01
C VAL A 152 1.85 -9.65 -7.62
N PRO A 153 2.07 -9.81 -8.93
CA PRO A 153 3.24 -9.25 -9.59
C PRO A 153 3.25 -7.72 -9.50
N PHE A 154 4.41 -7.12 -9.26
CA PHE A 154 4.55 -5.65 -9.24
C PHE A 154 4.03 -4.98 -10.51
N SER A 155 4.19 -5.61 -11.68
CA SER A 155 3.66 -5.11 -12.97
C SER A 155 2.14 -4.94 -13.02
N ASP A 156 1.43 -5.60 -12.11
CA ASP A 156 -0.03 -5.57 -12.03
C ASP A 156 -0.52 -4.50 -11.01
N LEU A 157 0.42 -3.84 -10.32
CA LEU A 157 0.16 -2.71 -9.43
C LEU A 157 0.30 -1.40 -10.20
N GLN A 158 -0.60 -0.46 -9.94
CA GLN A 158 -0.55 0.88 -10.53
C GLN A 158 0.35 1.80 -9.69
N VAL A 159 1.59 1.39 -9.50
CA VAL A 159 2.60 2.10 -8.67
C VAL A 159 3.66 2.71 -9.58
N ARG A 160 4.24 3.83 -9.15
CA ARG A 160 5.37 4.46 -9.86
C ARG A 160 6.63 3.58 -9.82
N GLU A 161 7.29 3.44 -10.97
CA GLU A 161 8.53 2.67 -11.09
C GLU A 161 9.79 3.48 -10.71
N THR A 162 9.67 4.80 -10.61
CA THR A 162 10.79 5.68 -10.28
C THR A 162 10.31 6.83 -9.41
N VAL A 163 11.02 7.05 -8.32
CA VAL A 163 10.82 8.15 -7.37
C VAL A 163 11.98 9.12 -7.51
N THR A 164 11.66 10.41 -7.56
CA THR A 164 12.63 11.49 -7.71
C THR A 164 12.27 12.66 -6.82
N ALA A 165 13.14 13.67 -6.76
CA ALA A 165 12.84 14.90 -6.03
C ALA A 165 11.60 15.65 -6.54
N ALA A 166 11.13 15.38 -7.78
CA ALA A 166 9.91 15.98 -8.30
C ALA A 166 8.64 15.45 -7.61
N ASP A 167 8.71 14.25 -7.06
CA ASP A 167 7.62 13.57 -6.36
C ASP A 167 7.49 14.07 -4.90
N HIS A 168 8.57 14.66 -4.37
CA HIS A 168 8.64 15.27 -3.03
C HIS A 168 8.95 16.77 -3.12
N PRO A 169 8.03 17.58 -3.69
CA PRO A 169 8.27 19.01 -3.83
C PRO A 169 8.41 19.66 -2.45
N PRO A 170 9.33 20.64 -2.30
CA PRO A 170 9.47 21.35 -1.04
C PRO A 170 8.14 22.03 -0.68
N PRO A 171 7.81 22.13 0.61
CA PRO A 171 6.57 22.74 1.05
C PRO A 171 6.50 24.19 0.57
N ILE A 172 5.33 24.60 0.07
CA ILE A 172 5.14 25.96 -0.46
C ILE A 172 5.19 26.95 0.70
N CYS A 173 6.10 27.91 0.63
CA CYS A 173 6.14 29.02 1.58
C CYS A 173 4.83 29.82 1.52
N GLN A 174 4.18 30.01 2.67
CA GLN A 174 3.04 30.90 2.77
C GLN A 174 3.54 32.32 3.08
N CYS A 175 3.71 33.12 2.04
CA CYS A 175 4.07 34.52 2.20
C CYS A 175 2.82 35.37 2.42
N HIS A 176 2.71 36.02 3.57
CA HIS A 176 1.70 37.05 3.78
C HIS A 176 2.12 38.37 3.11
N SER A 177 1.17 39.05 2.46
CA SER A 177 1.46 40.26 1.69
C SER A 177 2.00 41.38 2.59
N GLY A 178 3.30 41.67 2.48
CA GLY A 178 4.01 42.69 3.27
C GLY A 178 4.69 42.20 4.55
N GLY A 179 4.76 40.88 4.79
CA GLY A 179 5.43 40.27 5.94
C GLY A 179 6.47 39.23 5.57
N ASP A 180 7.03 38.58 6.59
CA ASP A 180 7.93 37.44 6.44
C ASP A 180 7.17 36.24 5.85
N CYS A 181 7.89 35.40 5.08
CA CYS A 181 7.34 34.17 4.56
C CYS A 181 7.48 33.07 5.61
N ASP A 182 6.38 32.43 5.98
CA ASP A 182 6.43 31.18 6.74
C ASP A 182 6.71 30.04 5.77
N CYS A 183 7.99 29.70 5.65
CA CYS A 183 8.46 28.52 4.94
C CYS A 183 8.56 27.36 5.94
N PRO A 184 7.83 26.26 5.76
CA PRO A 184 8.05 25.07 6.57
C PRO A 184 9.47 24.55 6.32
N GLY A 185 10.30 24.49 7.36
CA GLY A 185 11.72 24.08 7.27
C GLY A 185 12.74 25.15 7.66
N GLY A 186 12.32 26.43 7.82
CA GLY A 186 13.16 27.52 8.34
C GLY A 186 13.74 28.45 7.29
#